data_AF-A0AAP0IBW7-F1
#
_entry.id   AF-A0AAP0IBW7-F1
#
_cell.length_a   1.000
_cell.length_b   1.000
_cell.length_c   1.000
_cell.angle_alpha   90.00
_cell.angle_beta   90.00
_cell.angle_gamma   90.00
#
_symmetry.space_group_name_H-M   'P 1'
#
loop_
_entity.id
_entity.type
_entity.pdbx_description
1 polymer ?
#
loop_
_entity_poly.entity_id
_entity_poly.type
_entity_poly.pdbx_seq_one_letter_code
_entity_poly.pdbx_strand_id
1 'polypeptide(L)'
;MALCANGVCRQTNKSSSLFRRLDFSTSAKHQNPNFVYKFQSIKRRAVVSPISASSATNIASDVVVKVPQNNTDSITHFDTNPAGCRDTPRCVRTHLEAKWTAFQSGKWSEFAGNVSGEWDGFGADFTKEGKPVELPENVVPDAFREWEVQVFDWQTQCPTLAEPSDRLLMYKLIKLLPTVGCEADAATQHSIDERNVGGVDNKASAFAYHSNGSYVVLWPVGGNGDFGLLEVEHCLVHPQDRESRVRIIQVIRVGNGLMSLESVKIFREQWYGPFRNGDQLGGCAIRETGFASTATLNGLDVVGVWHGSHVAANFQNQTGVFQELADGKPQKLVRDERGLVLLPKQLWCSLMETNGETCLEVGWLLEKGHAITSICSFSRDQKLKEIAMRQETANFDEMQP
;
A
#
# COMPACT_ATOMS: atom_id res chain seq x y z
N MET A 1 -12.49 21.76 -11.43
CA MET A 1 -11.50 22.64 -12.08
C MET A 1 -12.19 23.95 -12.47
N ALA A 2 -11.80 25.10 -11.89
CA ALA A 2 -12.30 26.42 -12.29
C ALA A 2 -11.30 27.50 -11.85
N LEU A 3 -11.05 28.48 -12.72
CA LEU A 3 -10.19 29.64 -12.43
C LEU A 3 -10.99 30.73 -11.73
N CYS A 4 -10.43 31.33 -10.67
CA CYS A 4 -10.85 32.66 -10.20
C CYS A 4 -9.62 33.40 -9.63
N ALA A 5 -9.24 34.49 -10.30
CA ALA A 5 -8.17 35.38 -9.84
C ALA A 5 -8.72 36.48 -8.91
N ASN A 6 -7.81 37.23 -8.27
CA ASN A 6 -8.16 38.26 -7.28
C ASN A 6 -9.14 39.33 -7.79
N GLY A 7 -10.17 39.62 -7.00
CA GLY A 7 -11.11 40.72 -7.26
C GLY A 7 -11.92 41.11 -6.02
N VAL A 8 -11.54 42.20 -5.34
CA VAL A 8 -12.22 42.67 -4.13
C VAL A 8 -13.41 43.57 -4.49
N CYS A 9 -14.65 43.16 -4.16
CA CYS A 9 -15.72 44.12 -3.90
C CYS A 9 -16.85 43.63 -2.98
N ARG A 10 -16.96 44.33 -1.84
CA ARG A 10 -18.16 44.76 -1.09
C ARG A 10 -19.37 43.81 -0.98
N GLN A 11 -19.70 43.51 0.28
CA GLN A 11 -21.02 43.06 0.73
C GLN A 11 -22.15 43.97 0.20
N THR A 12 -23.24 43.37 -0.28
CA THR A 12 -24.59 43.95 -0.18
C THR A 12 -25.59 42.86 0.21
N ASN A 13 -26.13 42.95 1.43
CA ASN A 13 -27.23 42.09 1.85
C ASN A 13 -28.52 42.50 1.14
N LYS A 14 -29.22 41.54 0.52
CA LYS A 14 -30.68 41.60 0.35
C LYS A 14 -31.26 40.20 0.14
N SER A 15 -32.15 39.81 1.04
CA SER A 15 -32.94 38.59 0.92
C SER A 15 -34.13 38.81 0.00
N SER A 16 -34.55 37.74 -0.70
CA SER A 16 -35.97 37.45 -0.89
C SER A 16 -36.13 35.95 -1.10
N SER A 17 -37.01 35.31 -0.34
CA SER A 17 -37.33 33.90 -0.45
C SER A 17 -38.52 33.70 -1.38
N LEU A 18 -38.44 32.72 -2.27
CA LEU A 18 -39.58 32.23 -3.05
C LEU A 18 -39.61 30.71 -3.05
N PHE A 19 -40.31 30.15 -2.07
CA PHE A 19 -40.70 28.74 -2.08
C PHE A 19 -41.59 28.48 -3.29
N ARG A 20 -41.29 27.44 -4.06
CA ARG A 20 -42.28 26.69 -4.84
C ARG A 20 -42.25 25.24 -4.42
N ARG A 21 -43.39 24.71 -3.99
CA ARG A 21 -43.62 23.26 -3.99
C ARG A 21 -43.62 22.78 -5.43
N LEU A 22 -43.06 21.60 -5.65
CA LEU A 22 -43.39 20.74 -6.79
C LEU A 22 -43.86 19.41 -6.20
N ASP A 23 -45.13 19.09 -6.43
CA ASP A 23 -45.74 17.87 -5.92
C ASP A 23 -45.41 16.70 -6.87
N PHE A 24 -44.63 15.73 -6.39
CA PHE A 24 -44.30 14.53 -7.16
C PHE A 24 -45.44 13.52 -7.13
N SER A 25 -46.20 13.44 -8.22
CA SER A 25 -47.21 12.38 -8.42
C SER A 25 -46.53 11.04 -8.69
N THR A 26 -46.85 10.02 -7.90
CA THR A 26 -46.32 8.66 -8.07
C THR A 26 -47.05 7.90 -9.20
N SER A 27 -46.29 7.30 -10.11
CA SER A 27 -46.80 6.40 -11.15
C SER A 27 -45.94 5.14 -11.25
N ALA A 28 -46.24 4.15 -10.40
CA ALA A 28 -45.63 2.82 -10.48
C ALA A 28 -46.33 1.97 -11.56
N LYS A 29 -45.57 1.19 -12.34
CA LYS A 29 -46.10 -0.03 -12.99
C LYS A 29 -45.02 -1.03 -13.44
N HIS A 30 -45.36 -2.30 -13.22
CA HIS A 30 -44.81 -3.55 -13.77
C HIS A 30 -43.33 -3.90 -13.57
N GLN A 31 -43.12 -4.80 -12.60
CA GLN A 31 -42.03 -5.77 -12.53
C GLN A 31 -42.10 -6.77 -13.71
N ASN A 32 -40.98 -7.44 -14.00
CA ASN A 32 -40.96 -8.79 -14.56
C ASN A 32 -39.91 -9.63 -13.80
N PRO A 33 -40.27 -10.75 -13.15
CA PRO A 33 -39.37 -11.43 -12.20
C PRO A 33 -38.57 -12.58 -12.84
N ASN A 34 -37.24 -12.56 -12.72
CA ASN A 34 -36.39 -13.77 -12.71
C ASN A 34 -34.94 -13.42 -12.35
N PHE A 35 -34.51 -13.68 -11.10
CA PHE A 35 -33.18 -14.17 -10.71
C PHE A 35 -33.13 -14.28 -9.18
N VAL A 36 -33.16 -15.51 -8.64
CA VAL A 36 -33.16 -15.76 -7.18
C VAL A 36 -31.81 -16.35 -6.75
N TYR A 37 -30.90 -15.49 -6.29
CA TYR A 37 -29.71 -15.95 -5.58
C TYR A 37 -30.06 -16.29 -4.12
N LYS A 38 -30.03 -17.59 -3.78
CA LYS A 38 -30.21 -18.06 -2.40
C LYS A 38 -28.95 -17.84 -1.55
N PHE A 39 -28.83 -16.69 -0.92
CA PHE A 39 -27.89 -16.52 0.19
C PHE A 39 -28.39 -17.27 1.43
N GLN A 40 -27.67 -18.32 1.84
CA GLN A 40 -27.89 -18.99 3.14
C GLN A 40 -27.19 -18.19 4.25
N SER A 41 -27.95 -17.39 5.00
CA SER A 41 -27.41 -16.68 6.18
C SER A 41 -27.35 -17.60 7.40
N ILE A 42 -26.12 -17.91 7.86
CA ILE A 42 -25.90 -18.65 9.11
C ILE A 42 -26.12 -17.70 10.29
N LYS A 43 -27.36 -17.65 10.79
CA LYS A 43 -27.72 -16.89 12.00
C LYS A 43 -27.08 -17.51 13.25
N ARG A 44 -25.94 -16.98 13.70
CA ARG A 44 -25.50 -17.16 15.09
C ARG A 44 -26.23 -16.15 15.98
N ARG A 45 -26.90 -16.63 17.03
CA ARG A 45 -27.56 -15.78 18.04
C ARG A 45 -26.51 -15.06 18.87
N ALA A 46 -26.48 -13.73 18.83
CA ALA A 46 -26.02 -12.95 19.96
C ALA A 46 -27.11 -12.98 21.04
N VAL A 47 -26.76 -13.34 22.27
CA VAL A 47 -27.63 -13.17 23.44
C VAL A 47 -27.17 -11.93 24.17
N VAL A 48 -27.98 -10.87 24.11
CA VAL A 48 -27.80 -9.65 24.91
C VAL A 48 -28.78 -9.71 26.07
N SER A 49 -28.35 -9.29 27.25
CA SER A 49 -29.23 -8.99 28.39
C SER A 49 -28.66 -7.77 29.12
N PRO A 50 -29.48 -6.78 29.50
CA PRO A 50 -29.00 -5.47 29.91
C PRO A 50 -28.65 -5.43 31.41
N ILE A 51 -27.67 -4.60 31.77
CA ILE A 51 -27.48 -4.09 33.13
C ILE A 51 -27.36 -2.56 33.05
N SER A 52 -28.00 -1.87 34.00
CA SER A 52 -28.11 -0.42 34.10
C SER A 52 -26.85 0.27 34.62
N ALA A 53 -26.71 1.57 34.32
CA ALA A 53 -25.57 2.37 34.76
C ALA A 53 -25.60 2.77 36.25
N SER A 54 -24.43 2.80 36.88
CA SER A 54 -24.17 3.60 38.10
C SER A 54 -22.67 3.80 38.35
N SER A 55 -22.25 5.06 38.55
CA SER A 55 -21.10 5.55 39.35
C SER A 55 -19.72 4.89 39.25
N ALA A 56 -18.68 5.71 39.06
CA ALA A 56 -17.27 5.29 39.08
C ALA A 56 -16.69 5.09 40.50
N THR A 57 -15.69 4.21 40.61
CA THR A 57 -14.67 4.25 41.68
C THR A 57 -13.43 3.46 41.24
N ASN A 58 -12.23 3.93 41.60
CA ASN A 58 -10.98 3.23 41.30
C ASN A 58 -10.70 2.12 42.31
N ILE A 59 -10.49 0.88 41.84
CA ILE A 59 -9.85 -0.20 42.62
C ILE A 59 -8.88 -0.94 41.67
N ALA A 60 -7.61 -1.03 42.06
CA ALA A 60 -6.62 -1.88 41.39
C ALA A 60 -6.75 -3.34 41.86
N SER A 61 -6.38 -4.31 41.03
CA SER A 61 -6.41 -5.73 41.41
C SER A 61 -5.36 -6.53 40.65
N ASP A 62 -4.40 -7.09 41.39
CA ASP A 62 -3.35 -7.95 40.86
C ASP A 62 -3.90 -9.31 40.40
N VAL A 63 -3.52 -9.75 39.19
CA VAL A 63 -3.88 -11.08 38.68
C VAL A 63 -2.70 -12.03 38.87
N VAL A 64 -2.77 -12.85 39.93
CA VAL A 64 -1.77 -13.88 40.22
C VAL A 64 -1.98 -15.10 39.32
N VAL A 65 -1.19 -15.23 38.25
CA VAL A 65 -1.16 -16.42 37.39
C VAL A 65 -0.22 -17.47 38.00
N LYS A 66 -0.76 -18.63 38.38
CA LYS A 66 0.03 -19.79 38.81
C LYS A 66 0.54 -20.56 37.58
N VAL A 67 1.86 -20.74 37.50
CA VAL A 67 2.51 -21.63 36.52
C VAL A 67 2.74 -23.01 37.17
N PRO A 68 2.41 -24.14 36.51
CA PRO A 68 2.77 -25.47 37.01
C PRO A 68 4.28 -25.72 36.90
N GLN A 69 4.91 -26.23 37.95
CA GLN A 69 6.30 -26.70 37.91
C GLN A 69 6.38 -28.10 37.32
N ASN A 70 7.47 -28.40 36.61
CA ASN A 70 8.00 -29.76 36.51
C ASN A 70 9.53 -29.75 36.42
N ASN A 71 10.12 -30.76 37.04
CA ASN A 71 11.55 -31.06 37.14
C ASN A 71 12.18 -31.40 35.77
N THR A 72 13.49 -31.42 35.53
CA THR A 72 14.74 -30.79 36.08
C THR A 72 15.74 -30.79 34.88
N ASP A 73 17.04 -30.46 34.89
CA ASP A 73 18.12 -30.22 35.86
C ASP A 73 19.03 -29.07 35.30
N SER A 74 20.26 -28.72 35.70
CA SER A 74 21.29 -29.34 36.56
C SER A 74 22.11 -28.29 37.33
N ILE A 75 22.85 -28.71 38.37
CA ILE A 75 23.63 -27.82 39.24
C ILE A 75 25.08 -27.63 38.76
N THR A 76 25.59 -26.39 38.80
CA THR A 76 26.99 -26.09 39.17
C THR A 76 27.06 -24.85 40.07
N HIS A 77 27.87 -24.92 41.13
CA HIS A 77 28.00 -23.88 42.17
C HIS A 77 28.57 -22.54 41.66
N PHE A 78 28.25 -21.46 42.39
CA PHE A 78 29.29 -20.66 43.05
C PHE A 78 28.78 -20.12 44.39
N ASP A 79 29.66 -20.06 45.39
CA ASP A 79 29.29 -19.91 46.80
C ASP A 79 29.66 -18.55 47.41
N THR A 80 28.87 -18.18 48.44
CA THR A 80 29.16 -17.18 49.50
C THR A 80 29.43 -15.71 49.13
N ASN A 81 28.54 -14.83 49.62
CA ASN A 81 28.82 -13.43 49.94
C ASN A 81 30.01 -13.28 50.92
N PRO A 82 30.62 -12.08 50.97
CA PRO A 82 30.51 -11.35 52.25
C PRO A 82 30.01 -9.90 52.12
N ALA A 83 29.05 -9.58 52.99
CA ALA A 83 28.68 -8.28 53.56
C ALA A 83 29.02 -6.95 52.82
N GLY A 84 27.99 -6.13 52.55
CA GLY A 84 28.18 -4.67 52.66
C GLY A 84 27.44 -3.71 51.73
N CYS A 85 26.11 -3.81 51.52
CA CYS A 85 25.33 -2.64 51.10
C CYS A 85 23.85 -2.71 51.53
N ARG A 86 23.22 -1.54 51.65
CA ARG A 86 21.79 -1.36 51.94
C ARG A 86 21.02 -0.97 50.68
N ASP A 87 19.75 -1.37 50.63
CA ASP A 87 18.63 -0.77 49.90
C ASP A 87 18.84 -0.28 48.45
N THR A 88 18.24 -0.96 47.48
CA THR A 88 17.33 -0.33 46.49
C THR A 88 16.63 -1.34 45.57
N PRO A 89 15.30 -1.26 45.35
CA PRO A 89 14.58 -2.08 44.38
C PRO A 89 14.74 -1.53 42.96
N ARG A 90 15.97 -1.53 42.42
CA ARG A 90 16.28 -1.00 41.06
C ARG A 90 17.01 -1.99 40.14
N CYS A 91 17.69 -3.01 40.68
CA CYS A 91 18.53 -3.93 39.88
C CYS A 91 17.77 -5.02 39.09
N VAL A 92 16.54 -5.38 39.50
CA VAL A 92 15.73 -6.39 38.78
C VAL A 92 15.08 -5.83 37.51
N ARG A 93 14.79 -4.52 37.50
CA ARG A 93 14.07 -3.85 36.42
C ARG A 93 14.91 -3.76 35.14
N THR A 94 16.19 -3.43 35.27
CA THR A 94 17.15 -3.28 34.17
C THR A 94 17.33 -4.55 33.35
N HIS A 95 17.30 -5.74 33.95
CA HIS A 95 17.42 -7.00 33.20
C HIS A 95 16.16 -7.40 32.41
N LEU A 96 14.99 -6.86 32.75
CA LEU A 96 13.75 -7.06 31.97
C LEU A 96 13.58 -5.98 30.90
N GLU A 97 13.85 -4.72 31.25
CA GLU A 97 13.81 -3.59 30.31
C GLU A 97 14.91 -3.73 29.23
N ALA A 98 16.11 -4.19 29.59
CA ALA A 98 17.15 -4.55 28.62
C ALA A 98 16.78 -5.76 27.74
N LYS A 99 15.91 -6.67 28.22
CA LYS A 99 15.45 -7.82 27.42
C LYS A 99 14.39 -7.43 26.40
N TRP A 100 13.65 -6.35 26.65
CA TRP A 100 12.73 -5.73 25.68
C TRP A 100 13.49 -4.88 24.65
N THR A 101 14.46 -4.06 25.06
CA THR A 101 15.24 -3.26 24.10
C THR A 101 16.21 -4.08 23.25
N ALA A 102 16.74 -5.21 23.76
CA ALA A 102 17.60 -6.11 23.01
C ALA A 102 16.87 -7.02 22.00
N PHE A 103 15.53 -6.91 21.85
CA PHE A 103 14.74 -7.71 20.90
C PHE A 103 14.24 -6.90 19.69
N GLN A 104 14.59 -5.61 19.57
CA GLN A 104 14.19 -4.73 18.47
C GLN A 104 15.40 -3.99 17.84
N SER A 105 16.33 -4.76 17.26
CA SER A 105 17.49 -4.21 16.52
C SER A 105 17.75 -4.94 15.20
N GLY A 106 16.68 -5.20 14.44
CA GLY A 106 16.76 -5.79 13.10
C GLY A 106 15.97 -4.98 12.08
N LYS A 107 16.48 -4.89 10.85
CA LYS A 107 15.88 -4.15 9.74
C LYS A 107 14.42 -4.53 9.42
N TRP A 108 13.97 -5.73 9.81
CA TRP A 108 12.54 -6.11 9.77
C TRP A 108 11.69 -5.26 10.74
N SER A 109 12.15 -5.05 11.98
CA SER A 109 11.44 -4.21 12.96
C SER A 109 11.43 -2.74 12.56
N GLU A 110 12.49 -2.27 11.89
CA GLU A 110 12.53 -0.94 11.26
C GLU A 110 11.52 -0.85 10.11
N PHE A 111 11.55 -1.79 9.15
CA PHE A 111 10.57 -1.88 8.07
C PHE A 111 9.14 -1.89 8.61
N ALA A 112 8.87 -2.72 9.61
CA ALA A 112 7.56 -2.86 10.24
C ALA A 112 7.04 -1.56 10.83
N GLY A 113 7.89 -0.83 11.57
CA GLY A 113 7.54 0.49 12.11
C GLY A 113 7.35 1.59 11.06
N ASN A 114 7.97 1.46 9.88
CA ASN A 114 7.91 2.46 8.82
C ASN A 114 6.84 2.18 7.75
N VAL A 115 6.39 0.94 7.59
CA VAL A 115 5.32 0.56 6.65
C VAL A 115 3.92 0.60 7.29
N SER A 116 3.85 0.44 8.62
CA SER A 116 2.58 0.31 9.34
C SER A 116 1.88 1.66 9.57
N GLY A 117 0.57 1.69 9.35
CA GLY A 117 -0.25 2.89 9.46
C GLY A 117 -1.58 2.80 8.71
N GLU A 118 -2.42 3.80 8.90
CA GLU A 118 -3.46 4.17 7.93
C GLU A 118 -2.80 5.00 6.82
N TRP A 119 -3.10 4.68 5.57
CA TRP A 119 -2.52 5.32 4.38
C TRP A 119 -3.64 5.75 3.43
N ASP A 120 -3.88 7.05 3.31
CA ASP A 120 -4.97 7.64 2.52
C ASP A 120 -4.47 8.22 1.19
N GLY A 121 -5.30 8.19 0.16
CA GLY A 121 -5.00 8.87 -1.09
C GLY A 121 -5.87 8.42 -2.26
N PHE A 122 -5.26 8.22 -3.42
CA PHE A 122 -5.95 7.86 -4.66
C PHE A 122 -5.31 6.65 -5.35
N GLY A 123 -6.14 5.83 -5.99
CA GLY A 123 -5.73 4.69 -6.79
C GLY A 123 -6.39 4.68 -8.17
N ALA A 124 -5.60 4.47 -9.22
CA ALA A 124 -6.10 4.40 -10.60
C ALA A 124 -5.52 3.22 -11.37
N ASP A 125 -6.32 2.66 -12.26
CA ASP A 125 -5.99 1.52 -13.12
C ASP A 125 -5.69 2.05 -14.55
N PHE A 126 -4.66 1.51 -15.21
CA PHE A 126 -4.13 1.96 -16.50
C PHE A 126 -3.93 0.78 -17.47
N THR A 127 -4.12 1.02 -18.76
CA THR A 127 -3.74 0.08 -19.84
C THR A 127 -2.22 -0.13 -19.91
N LYS A 128 -1.76 -1.20 -20.56
CA LYS A 128 -0.34 -1.43 -20.85
C LYS A 128 0.32 -0.32 -21.67
N GLU A 129 -0.45 0.50 -22.39
CA GLU A 129 0.00 1.71 -23.09
C GLU A 129 0.00 2.98 -22.21
N GLY A 130 -0.24 2.85 -20.89
CA GLY A 130 -0.21 3.97 -19.94
C GLY A 130 -1.44 4.88 -19.96
N LYS A 131 -2.48 4.55 -20.72
CA LYS A 131 -3.75 5.30 -20.73
C LYS A 131 -4.60 4.95 -19.50
N PRO A 132 -5.18 5.93 -18.80
CA PRO A 132 -6.05 5.67 -17.65
C PRO A 132 -7.33 4.96 -18.06
N VAL A 133 -7.85 4.11 -17.19
CA VAL A 133 -9.11 3.37 -17.36
C VAL A 133 -10.21 4.08 -16.56
N GLU A 134 -11.32 4.40 -17.20
CA GLU A 134 -12.45 5.07 -16.55
C GLU A 134 -13.17 4.12 -15.58
N LEU A 135 -13.72 4.66 -14.49
CA LEU A 135 -14.50 3.89 -13.53
C LEU A 135 -15.82 3.41 -14.16
N PRO A 136 -16.29 2.19 -13.85
CA PRO A 136 -17.55 1.68 -14.40
C PRO A 136 -18.74 2.60 -14.12
N GLU A 137 -19.62 2.81 -15.09
CA GLU A 137 -20.82 3.67 -14.93
C GLU A 137 -21.66 3.30 -13.69
N ASN A 138 -21.69 2.03 -13.29
CA ASN A 138 -22.45 1.55 -12.14
C ASN A 138 -21.84 1.92 -10.76
N VAL A 139 -20.70 2.63 -10.73
CA VAL A 139 -20.11 3.19 -9.49
C VAL A 139 -19.96 4.72 -9.52
N VAL A 140 -20.25 5.36 -10.66
CA VAL A 140 -20.10 6.81 -10.85
C VAL A 140 -21.48 7.48 -10.73
N PRO A 141 -21.71 8.38 -9.75
CA PRO A 141 -22.98 9.09 -9.60
C PRO A 141 -23.43 9.84 -10.86
N ASP A 142 -24.73 9.81 -11.14
CA ASP A 142 -25.36 10.41 -12.33
C ASP A 142 -24.97 11.89 -12.55
N ALA A 143 -24.75 12.65 -11.48
CA ALA A 143 -24.30 14.04 -11.55
C ALA A 143 -22.99 14.23 -12.33
N PHE A 144 -22.02 13.30 -12.23
CA PHE A 144 -20.80 13.38 -13.05
C PHE A 144 -21.11 13.23 -14.54
N ARG A 145 -22.09 12.38 -14.88
CA ARG A 145 -22.55 12.17 -16.26
C ARG A 145 -23.35 13.38 -16.78
N GLU A 146 -24.17 14.01 -15.94
CA GLU A 146 -24.86 15.28 -16.23
C GLU A 146 -23.89 16.46 -16.43
N TRP A 147 -22.67 16.39 -15.88
CA TRP A 147 -21.62 17.41 -16.01
C TRP A 147 -20.55 17.06 -17.05
N GLU A 148 -20.71 15.96 -17.79
CA GLU A 148 -19.74 15.43 -18.77
C GLU A 148 -18.33 15.18 -18.18
N VAL A 149 -18.26 14.86 -16.88
CA VAL A 149 -17.00 14.60 -16.15
C VAL A 149 -16.72 13.10 -16.06
N GLN A 150 -15.71 12.65 -16.81
CA GLN A 150 -15.16 11.29 -16.66
C GLN A 150 -14.44 11.15 -15.31
N VAL A 151 -14.57 9.98 -14.68
CA VAL A 151 -13.95 9.67 -13.37
C VAL A 151 -13.02 8.48 -13.53
N PHE A 152 -11.74 8.63 -13.17
CA PHE A 152 -10.70 7.60 -13.34
C PHE A 152 -10.10 7.12 -12.00
N ASP A 153 -10.04 8.00 -11.01
CA ASP A 153 -9.40 7.74 -9.73
C ASP A 153 -10.40 7.26 -8.68
N TRP A 154 -10.09 6.15 -8.02
CA TRP A 154 -10.69 5.76 -6.76
C TRP A 154 -10.08 6.59 -5.64
N GLN A 155 -10.88 7.13 -4.72
CA GLN A 155 -10.35 7.46 -3.40
C GLN A 155 -10.07 6.14 -2.65
N THR A 156 -8.90 6.03 -2.03
CA THR A 156 -8.40 4.80 -1.41
C THR A 156 -7.87 5.03 -0.01
N GLN A 157 -8.09 4.04 0.85
CA GLN A 157 -7.47 3.93 2.17
C GLN A 157 -6.83 2.54 2.28
N CYS A 158 -5.62 2.48 2.82
CA CYS A 158 -4.79 1.28 2.82
C CYS A 158 -4.17 1.00 4.21
N PRO A 159 -4.99 0.67 5.24
CA PRO A 159 -4.51 0.17 6.53
C PRO A 159 -3.50 -0.95 6.31
N THR A 160 -2.26 -0.68 6.72
CA THR A 160 -1.11 -1.56 6.57
C THR A 160 -0.55 -1.88 7.95
N LEU A 161 -0.28 -3.14 8.24
CA LEU A 161 0.36 -3.58 9.47
C LEU A 161 1.41 -4.65 9.16
N ALA A 162 2.62 -4.45 9.65
CA ALA A 162 3.63 -5.49 9.73
C ALA A 162 3.99 -5.72 11.20
N GLU A 163 4.04 -6.98 11.61
CA GLU A 163 4.35 -7.32 13.00
C GLU A 163 5.86 -7.20 13.26
N PRO A 164 6.34 -6.46 14.27
CA PRO A 164 7.77 -6.31 14.51
C PRO A 164 8.48 -7.61 14.93
N SER A 165 7.74 -8.55 15.54
CA SER A 165 8.28 -9.81 16.07
C SER A 165 8.07 -11.01 15.15
N ASP A 166 6.98 -11.03 14.37
CA ASP A 166 6.66 -12.09 13.43
C ASP A 166 6.87 -11.60 11.98
N ARG A 167 7.39 -12.45 11.08
CA ARG A 167 7.51 -12.10 9.66
C ARG A 167 6.15 -12.17 8.96
N LEU A 168 5.33 -11.16 9.22
CA LEU A 168 3.97 -10.98 8.73
C LEU A 168 3.80 -9.55 8.24
N LEU A 169 3.27 -9.38 7.02
CA LEU A 169 2.74 -8.11 6.51
C LEU A 169 1.30 -8.36 6.07
N MET A 170 0.38 -7.51 6.51
CA MET A 170 -1.00 -7.49 6.04
C MET A 170 -1.43 -6.07 5.64
N TYR A 171 -2.24 -5.96 4.59
CA TYR A 171 -2.91 -4.71 4.27
C TYR A 171 -4.32 -4.95 3.74
N LYS A 172 -5.17 -3.90 3.83
CA LYS A 172 -6.49 -3.88 3.20
C LYS A 172 -6.60 -2.68 2.28
N LEU A 173 -6.70 -2.92 0.97
CA LEU A 173 -6.98 -1.85 0.02
C LEU A 173 -8.50 -1.61 -0.01
N ILE A 174 -8.93 -0.55 0.67
CA ILE A 174 -10.31 -0.06 0.68
C ILE A 174 -10.45 0.94 -0.48
N LYS A 175 -11.31 0.64 -1.45
CA LYS A 175 -11.76 1.60 -2.49
C LYS A 175 -13.10 2.21 -2.05
N LEU A 176 -13.23 3.53 -2.15
CA LEU A 176 -14.45 4.28 -1.85
C LEU A 176 -15.20 4.68 -3.13
N LEU A 177 -16.53 4.80 -3.06
CA LEU A 177 -17.35 5.33 -4.15
C LEU A 177 -17.07 6.84 -4.34
N PRO A 178 -17.01 7.35 -5.58
CA PRO A 178 -17.04 8.79 -5.86
C PRO A 178 -18.30 9.45 -5.30
N THR A 179 -18.15 10.61 -4.67
CA THR A 179 -19.24 11.38 -4.02
C THR A 179 -19.32 12.81 -4.56
N VAL A 180 -20.51 13.43 -4.50
CA VAL A 180 -20.75 14.82 -4.94
C VAL A 180 -21.60 15.60 -3.94
N GLY A 181 -21.52 16.93 -4.00
CA GLY A 181 -22.34 17.83 -3.17
C GLY A 181 -22.11 17.62 -1.66
N CYS A 182 -23.18 17.74 -0.88
CA CYS A 182 -23.12 17.56 0.59
C CYS A 182 -22.90 16.10 1.03
N GLU A 183 -22.92 15.13 0.10
CA GLU A 183 -22.62 13.72 0.40
C GLU A 183 -21.11 13.43 0.41
N ALA A 184 -20.27 14.42 0.04
CA ALA A 184 -18.81 14.36 0.14
C ALA A 184 -18.28 14.15 1.58
N ASP A 185 -19.06 14.50 2.60
CA ASP A 185 -18.71 14.22 4.00
C ASP A 185 -18.98 12.75 4.41
N ALA A 186 -19.54 11.92 3.53
CA ALA A 186 -19.97 10.54 3.79
C ALA A 186 -19.22 9.49 2.94
N ALA A 187 -17.98 9.19 3.34
CA ALA A 187 -17.16 8.14 2.74
C ALA A 187 -17.91 6.78 2.70
N THR A 188 -18.22 6.29 1.49
CA THR A 188 -18.94 5.02 1.28
C THR A 188 -18.01 3.98 0.64
N GLN A 189 -17.82 2.84 1.30
CA GLN A 189 -17.00 1.74 0.81
C GLN A 189 -17.60 1.08 -0.44
N HIS A 190 -16.79 0.95 -1.51
CA HIS A 190 -17.11 0.12 -2.67
C HIS A 190 -16.61 -1.32 -2.47
N SER A 191 -15.33 -1.50 -2.14
CA SER A 191 -14.68 -2.82 -2.08
C SER A 191 -13.47 -2.84 -1.16
N ILE A 192 -13.15 -4.01 -0.61
CA ILE A 192 -11.91 -4.28 0.12
C ILE A 192 -11.18 -5.45 -0.56
N ASP A 193 -9.87 -5.30 -0.80
CA ASP A 193 -8.95 -6.41 -1.10
C ASP A 193 -7.97 -6.57 0.07
N GLU A 194 -7.98 -7.74 0.73
CA GLU A 194 -7.13 -8.03 1.88
C GLU A 194 -5.97 -8.95 1.47
N ARG A 195 -4.72 -8.51 1.67
CA ARG A 195 -3.51 -9.25 1.27
C ARG A 195 -2.59 -9.51 2.45
N ASN A 196 -2.01 -10.70 2.50
CA ASN A 196 -1.15 -11.19 3.57
C ASN A 196 0.14 -11.83 2.99
N VAL A 197 1.27 -11.47 3.57
CA VAL A 197 2.60 -12.07 3.34
C VAL A 197 3.01 -12.77 4.64
N GLY A 198 3.44 -14.01 4.54
CA GLY A 198 3.73 -14.87 5.69
C GLY A 198 2.49 -15.44 6.38
N GLY A 199 2.71 -16.23 7.42
CA GLY A 199 1.65 -16.90 8.17
C GLY A 199 0.98 -18.04 7.40
N VAL A 200 -0.18 -18.48 7.89
CA VAL A 200 -0.97 -19.56 7.30
C VAL A 200 -1.64 -19.10 5.99
N ASP A 201 -2.12 -17.85 5.95
CA ASP A 201 -2.85 -17.27 4.82
C ASP A 201 -1.95 -16.51 3.83
N ASN A 202 -0.67 -16.90 3.73
CA ASN A 202 0.30 -16.29 2.82
C ASN A 202 -0.15 -16.41 1.35
N LYS A 203 -0.39 -15.26 0.69
CA LYS A 203 -0.73 -15.19 -0.75
C LYS A 203 0.47 -14.87 -1.65
N ALA A 204 1.62 -14.46 -1.09
CA ALA A 204 2.78 -14.03 -1.86
C ALA A 204 3.69 -15.21 -2.26
N SER A 205 4.23 -15.19 -3.48
CA SER A 205 5.28 -16.14 -3.90
C SER A 205 6.69 -15.65 -3.57
N ALA A 206 6.90 -14.33 -3.52
CA ALA A 206 8.15 -13.69 -3.10
C ALA A 206 7.87 -12.30 -2.50
N PHE A 207 8.70 -11.88 -1.56
CA PHE A 207 8.61 -10.60 -0.87
C PHE A 207 10.01 -10.09 -0.51
N ALA A 208 10.36 -8.88 -0.96
CA ALA A 208 11.60 -8.21 -0.59
C ALA A 208 11.31 -6.87 0.09
N TYR A 209 11.98 -6.56 1.20
CA TYR A 209 11.81 -5.30 1.94
C TYR A 209 13.11 -4.56 2.16
N HIS A 210 13.02 -3.24 2.28
CA HIS A 210 14.10 -2.38 2.75
C HIS A 210 13.63 -1.61 3.99
N SER A 211 14.53 -1.33 4.94
CA SER A 211 14.12 -0.83 6.27
C SER A 211 13.48 0.56 6.26
N ASN A 212 13.61 1.32 5.17
CA ASN A 212 12.93 2.61 5.01
C ASN A 212 11.39 2.50 4.94
N GLY A 213 10.83 1.31 4.68
CA GLY A 213 9.39 1.07 4.46
C GLY A 213 9.05 0.66 3.02
N SER A 214 10.00 0.75 2.07
CA SER A 214 9.80 0.27 0.70
C SER A 214 9.81 -1.27 0.64
N TYR A 215 9.02 -1.85 -0.25
CA TYR A 215 8.97 -3.30 -0.50
C TYR A 215 8.61 -3.64 -1.96
N VAL A 216 8.87 -4.88 -2.37
CA VAL A 216 8.28 -5.47 -3.57
C VAL A 216 7.68 -6.82 -3.21
N VAL A 217 6.52 -7.14 -3.79
CA VAL A 217 5.81 -8.39 -3.54
C VAL A 217 5.23 -8.95 -4.84
N LEU A 218 5.33 -10.28 -4.98
CA LEU A 218 4.79 -11.02 -6.12
C LEU A 218 3.54 -11.79 -5.67
N TRP A 219 2.40 -11.45 -6.29
CA TRP A 219 1.11 -12.06 -6.03
C TRP A 219 0.66 -12.92 -7.24
N PRO A 220 0.66 -14.25 -7.15
CA PRO A 220 0.00 -15.10 -8.13
C PRO A 220 -1.53 -14.90 -8.05
N VAL A 221 -2.13 -14.32 -9.09
CA VAL A 221 -3.58 -13.98 -9.12
C VAL A 221 -4.44 -15.17 -9.57
N GLY A 222 -3.79 -16.23 -10.09
CA GLY A 222 -4.45 -17.38 -10.73
C GLY A 222 -4.44 -17.27 -12.26
N GLY A 223 -5.12 -18.19 -12.94
CA GLY A 223 -5.11 -18.26 -14.41
C GLY A 223 -6.22 -19.13 -14.96
N ASN A 224 -6.57 -18.92 -16.23
CA ASN A 224 -7.55 -19.71 -16.98
C ASN A 224 -6.82 -20.40 -18.14
N GLY A 225 -6.71 -21.73 -18.09
CA GLY A 225 -5.97 -22.51 -19.08
C GLY A 225 -4.45 -22.34 -18.95
N ASP A 226 -3.74 -22.29 -20.08
CA ASP A 226 -2.28 -22.37 -20.16
C ASP A 226 -1.53 -21.08 -19.74
N PHE A 227 -2.25 -20.06 -19.26
CA PHE A 227 -1.70 -18.76 -18.87
C PHE A 227 -2.11 -18.36 -17.45
N GLY A 228 -1.12 -17.95 -16.66
CA GLY A 228 -1.31 -17.33 -15.34
C GLY A 228 -1.25 -15.80 -15.41
N LEU A 229 -1.78 -15.17 -14.36
CA LEU A 229 -1.58 -13.75 -14.05
C LEU A 229 -0.74 -13.60 -12.79
N LEU A 230 0.24 -12.70 -12.86
CA LEU A 230 1.15 -12.32 -11.78
C LEU A 230 1.03 -10.81 -11.58
N GLU A 231 0.64 -10.38 -10.38
CA GLU A 231 0.78 -8.98 -9.98
C GLU A 231 2.14 -8.79 -9.30
N VAL A 232 2.96 -7.89 -9.83
CA VAL A 232 4.23 -7.47 -9.22
C VAL A 232 4.02 -6.07 -8.67
N GLU A 233 3.89 -5.97 -7.35
CA GLU A 233 3.61 -4.73 -6.63
C GLU A 233 4.90 -4.19 -6.01
N HIS A 234 5.26 -2.98 -6.43
CA HIS A 234 6.42 -2.23 -5.94
C HIS A 234 5.93 -1.04 -5.10
N CYS A 235 6.24 -1.05 -3.81
CA CYS A 235 5.97 0.05 -2.89
C CYS A 235 7.24 0.87 -2.66
N LEU A 236 7.25 2.13 -3.12
CA LEU A 236 8.38 3.05 -2.99
C LEU A 236 8.01 4.19 -2.02
N VAL A 237 8.69 4.26 -0.88
CA VAL A 237 8.59 5.38 0.07
C VAL A 237 9.56 6.49 -0.36
N HIS A 238 9.11 7.75 -0.32
CA HIS A 238 9.91 8.92 -0.71
C HIS A 238 11.12 9.09 0.23
N PRO A 239 12.34 9.44 -0.26
CA PRO A 239 13.54 9.39 0.57
C PRO A 239 13.55 10.46 1.66
N GLN A 240 13.01 11.65 1.34
CA GLN A 240 12.95 12.81 2.22
C GLN A 240 11.57 13.01 2.87
N ASP A 241 10.56 12.19 2.51
CA ASP A 241 9.23 12.21 3.14
C ASP A 241 8.74 10.79 3.41
N ARG A 242 8.88 10.36 4.66
CA ARG A 242 8.53 9.00 5.08
C ARG A 242 7.01 8.79 5.19
N GLU A 243 6.24 9.88 5.16
CA GLU A 243 4.78 9.86 5.11
C GLU A 243 4.26 9.76 3.67
N SER A 244 5.10 9.84 2.62
CA SER A 244 4.70 9.69 1.21
C SER A 244 5.15 8.35 0.61
N ARG A 245 4.23 7.58 0.04
CA ARG A 245 4.55 6.37 -0.74
C ARG A 245 3.79 6.29 -2.06
N VAL A 246 4.37 5.55 -3.01
CA VAL A 246 3.65 5.08 -4.21
C VAL A 246 3.65 3.56 -4.27
N ARG A 247 2.53 2.96 -4.64
CA ARG A 247 2.44 1.53 -4.97
C ARG A 247 2.16 1.39 -6.45
N ILE A 248 3.09 0.83 -7.20
CA ILE A 248 2.99 0.61 -8.65
C ILE A 248 2.89 -0.91 -8.85
N ILE A 249 1.78 -1.37 -9.40
CA ILE A 249 1.50 -2.79 -9.62
C ILE A 249 1.48 -3.07 -11.11
N GLN A 250 2.47 -3.80 -11.62
CA GLN A 250 2.44 -4.31 -12.99
C GLN A 250 1.67 -5.63 -13.01
N VAL A 251 0.60 -5.70 -13.82
CA VAL A 251 -0.17 -6.92 -14.04
C VAL A 251 0.41 -7.65 -15.25
N ILE A 252 1.04 -8.80 -15.02
CA ILE A 252 1.79 -9.55 -16.02
C ILE A 252 1.06 -10.85 -16.35
N ARG A 253 0.82 -11.09 -17.65
CA ARG A 253 0.46 -12.42 -18.16
C ARG A 253 1.73 -13.26 -18.31
N VAL A 254 1.68 -14.49 -17.80
CA VAL A 254 2.80 -15.43 -17.78
C VAL A 254 2.34 -16.75 -18.41
N GLY A 255 3.07 -17.24 -19.41
CA GLY A 255 2.78 -18.52 -20.07
C GLY A 255 3.49 -18.70 -21.41
N ASN A 256 3.53 -19.93 -21.91
CA ASN A 256 4.19 -20.31 -23.18
C ASN A 256 5.65 -19.82 -23.33
N GLY A 257 6.38 -19.66 -22.23
CA GLY A 257 7.77 -19.18 -22.24
C GLY A 257 7.92 -17.66 -22.15
N LEU A 258 6.82 -16.90 -22.06
CA LEU A 258 6.80 -15.45 -22.21
C LEU A 258 6.14 -14.75 -21.02
N MET A 259 6.47 -13.46 -20.86
CA MET A 259 5.85 -12.53 -19.91
C MET A 259 5.43 -11.26 -20.65
N SER A 260 4.19 -10.80 -20.47
CA SER A 260 3.68 -9.58 -21.11
C SER A 260 2.87 -8.70 -20.16
N LEU A 261 3.05 -7.38 -20.24
CA LEU A 261 2.28 -6.40 -19.47
C LEU A 261 0.84 -6.31 -20.02
N GLU A 262 -0.14 -6.50 -19.14
CA GLU A 262 -1.57 -6.38 -19.46
C GLU A 262 -2.12 -5.00 -19.04
N SER A 263 -1.76 -4.55 -17.83
CA SER A 263 -2.20 -3.30 -17.23
C SER A 263 -1.26 -2.87 -16.09
N VAL A 264 -1.34 -1.60 -15.69
CA VAL A 264 -0.64 -1.05 -14.52
C VAL A 264 -1.66 -0.50 -13.54
N LYS A 265 -1.44 -0.66 -12.23
CA LYS A 265 -2.22 0.00 -11.18
C LYS A 265 -1.30 0.93 -10.40
N ILE A 266 -1.75 2.13 -10.09
CA ILE A 266 -0.97 3.13 -9.35
C ILE A 266 -1.77 3.58 -8.14
N PHE A 267 -1.14 3.60 -6.97
CA PHE A 267 -1.67 4.23 -5.76
C PHE A 267 -0.71 5.33 -5.30
N ARG A 268 -1.23 6.55 -5.13
CA ARG A 268 -0.59 7.69 -4.47
C ARG A 268 -1.12 7.74 -3.05
N GLU A 269 -0.27 7.51 -2.06
CA GLU A 269 -0.71 7.30 -0.66
C GLU A 269 0.13 8.13 0.32
N GLN A 270 -0.55 8.87 1.20
CA GLN A 270 0.02 9.61 2.33
C GLN A 270 -0.34 8.90 3.64
N TRP A 271 0.61 8.79 4.56
CA TRP A 271 0.37 8.32 5.92
C TRP A 271 -0.61 9.27 6.64
N TYR A 272 -1.72 8.72 7.12
CA TYR A 272 -2.78 9.46 7.82
C TYR A 272 -2.65 9.34 9.35
N GLY A 273 -2.21 8.18 9.85
CA GLY A 273 -2.10 7.93 11.28
C GLY A 273 -1.64 6.52 11.63
N PRO A 274 -1.50 6.21 12.94
CA PRO A 274 -1.24 4.85 13.40
C PRO A 274 -2.33 3.89 12.94
N PHE A 275 -1.97 2.62 12.69
CA PHE A 275 -2.90 1.59 12.20
C PHE A 275 -4.14 1.44 13.08
N ARG A 276 -5.31 1.45 12.45
CA ARG A 276 -6.64 1.25 13.03
C ARG A 276 -7.48 0.29 12.18
N ASN A 277 -6.86 -0.57 11.36
CA ASN A 277 -7.55 -1.59 10.56
C ASN A 277 -8.63 -1.04 9.60
N GLY A 278 -8.64 0.28 9.31
CA GLY A 278 -9.71 0.94 8.56
C GLY A 278 -10.99 1.24 9.36
N ASP A 279 -10.97 1.16 10.70
CA ASP A 279 -12.12 1.41 11.59
C ASP A 279 -12.73 2.82 11.45
N GLN A 280 -11.99 3.77 10.87
CA GLN A 280 -12.45 5.11 10.51
C GLN A 280 -12.08 5.38 9.06
N LEU A 281 -13.08 5.67 8.21
CA LEU A 281 -12.85 6.02 6.81
C LEU A 281 -12.37 7.47 6.66
N GLY A 282 -11.39 7.70 5.77
CA GLY A 282 -10.92 9.03 5.41
C GLY A 282 -12.01 9.84 4.68
N GLY A 283 -12.42 10.98 5.25
CA GLY A 283 -13.35 11.92 4.60
C GLY A 283 -12.68 12.77 3.51
N CYS A 284 -13.42 13.67 2.84
CA CYS A 284 -12.93 14.51 1.74
C CYS A 284 -11.82 15.55 2.07
N ALA A 285 -11.14 15.43 3.23
CA ALA A 285 -10.05 16.30 3.67
C ALA A 285 -8.64 15.70 3.40
N ILE A 286 -8.52 14.74 2.48
CA ILE A 286 -7.24 14.19 2.03
C ILE A 286 -6.39 15.24 1.29
N ARG A 287 -5.06 15.17 1.44
CA ARG A 287 -4.12 16.20 0.93
C ARG A 287 -3.87 16.16 -0.58
N GLU A 288 -4.03 15.00 -1.21
CA GLU A 288 -3.89 14.83 -2.65
C GLU A 288 -5.24 14.98 -3.37
N THR A 289 -5.19 14.97 -4.71
CA THR A 289 -6.37 14.84 -5.58
C THR A 289 -6.14 13.69 -6.58
N GLY A 290 -7.22 13.20 -7.19
CA GLY A 290 -7.17 12.33 -8.36
C GLY A 290 -6.19 12.85 -9.43
N PHE A 291 -5.56 11.92 -10.12
CA PHE A 291 -4.35 12.14 -10.90
C PHE A 291 -4.29 11.40 -12.24
N ALA A 292 -5.16 10.40 -12.47
CA ALA A 292 -5.09 9.58 -13.69
C ALA A 292 -5.25 10.39 -14.98
N SER A 293 -6.02 11.48 -14.94
CA SER A 293 -6.19 12.42 -16.07
C SER A 293 -5.19 13.58 -16.09
N THR A 294 -4.12 13.54 -15.28
CA THR A 294 -3.05 14.56 -15.31
C THR A 294 -1.95 14.18 -16.32
N ALA A 295 -1.09 15.13 -16.67
CA ALA A 295 -0.05 14.91 -17.67
C ALA A 295 0.90 13.76 -17.27
N THR A 296 1.21 12.89 -18.23
CA THR A 296 2.21 11.84 -18.10
C THR A 296 3.62 12.45 -18.02
N LEU A 297 4.53 11.72 -17.39
CA LEU A 297 5.95 12.02 -17.41
C LEU A 297 6.48 12.15 -18.86
N ASN A 298 7.44 13.03 -19.07
CA ASN A 298 8.14 13.20 -20.34
C ASN A 298 9.27 12.15 -20.47
N GLY A 299 9.28 11.38 -21.57
CA GLY A 299 10.29 10.32 -21.79
C GLY A 299 11.72 10.84 -21.82
N LEU A 300 11.93 12.09 -22.25
CA LEU A 300 13.26 12.73 -22.27
C LEU A 300 13.82 13.03 -20.87
N ASP A 301 13.01 12.94 -19.81
CA ASP A 301 13.46 13.04 -18.41
C ASP A 301 13.73 11.65 -17.77
N VAL A 302 13.58 10.55 -18.55
CA VAL A 302 13.81 9.15 -18.14
C VAL A 302 14.89 8.45 -18.98
N VAL A 303 14.90 8.69 -20.30
CA VAL A 303 15.86 8.13 -21.25
C VAL A 303 17.27 8.64 -20.97
N GLY A 304 18.27 7.79 -21.19
CA GLY A 304 19.69 8.12 -21.03
C GLY A 304 20.38 7.29 -19.94
N VAL A 305 21.50 7.82 -19.43
CA VAL A 305 22.38 7.09 -18.52
C VAL A 305 22.10 7.46 -17.07
N TRP A 306 22.01 6.46 -16.20
CA TRP A 306 21.76 6.60 -14.76
C TRP A 306 22.83 5.88 -13.96
N HIS A 307 23.20 6.44 -12.80
CA HIS A 307 24.11 5.83 -11.83
C HIS A 307 23.50 5.98 -10.44
N GLY A 308 23.54 4.93 -9.61
CA GLY A 308 22.86 4.99 -8.32
C GLY A 308 23.33 3.99 -7.28
N SER A 309 22.82 4.16 -6.06
CA SER A 309 22.87 3.13 -5.02
C SER A 309 22.08 1.90 -5.45
N HIS A 310 22.43 0.74 -4.91
CA HIS A 310 21.84 -0.54 -5.30
C HIS A 310 21.59 -1.38 -4.05
N VAL A 311 20.33 -1.65 -3.72
CA VAL A 311 19.96 -2.64 -2.69
C VAL A 311 19.22 -3.78 -3.36
N ALA A 312 19.55 -5.03 -3.04
CA ALA A 312 19.02 -6.19 -3.77
C ALA A 312 18.90 -7.46 -2.93
N ALA A 313 18.06 -8.37 -3.41
CA ALA A 313 17.78 -9.68 -2.85
C ALA A 313 17.76 -10.74 -3.97
N ASN A 314 18.57 -11.79 -3.85
CA ASN A 314 18.61 -12.89 -4.82
C ASN A 314 17.70 -14.05 -4.38
N PHE A 315 16.88 -14.55 -5.32
CA PHE A 315 15.86 -15.58 -5.10
C PHE A 315 16.21 -16.92 -5.76
N GLN A 316 17.27 -17.01 -6.57
CA GLN A 316 17.55 -18.20 -7.40
C GLN A 316 17.82 -19.49 -6.60
N ASN A 317 18.30 -19.36 -5.37
CA ASN A 317 18.69 -20.48 -4.50
C ASN A 317 17.98 -20.42 -3.12
N GLN A 318 16.90 -19.66 -2.99
CA GLN A 318 16.22 -19.42 -1.70
C GLN A 318 14.89 -20.17 -1.60
N THR A 319 14.57 -20.64 -0.39
CA THR A 319 13.33 -21.41 -0.09
C THR A 319 12.30 -20.63 0.73
N GLY A 320 12.57 -19.36 1.05
CA GLY A 320 11.70 -18.51 1.88
C GLY A 320 11.18 -17.29 1.12
N VAL A 321 9.90 -16.97 1.34
CA VAL A 321 9.20 -15.83 0.71
C VAL A 321 9.88 -14.49 1.03
N PHE A 322 10.27 -14.27 2.28
CA PHE A 322 10.88 -13.02 2.75
C PHE A 322 12.38 -12.96 2.48
N GLN A 323 12.82 -11.90 1.80
CA GLN A 323 14.22 -11.49 1.69
C GLN A 323 14.40 -10.03 2.13
N GLU A 324 15.58 -9.72 2.65
CA GLU A 324 16.01 -8.34 2.91
C GLU A 324 16.72 -7.80 1.67
N LEU A 325 16.41 -6.56 1.27
CA LEU A 325 17.20 -5.82 0.28
C LEU A 325 18.50 -5.35 0.93
N ALA A 326 19.60 -6.00 0.58
CA ALA A 326 20.93 -5.76 1.14
C ALA A 326 21.80 -4.89 0.21
N ASP A 327 22.74 -4.15 0.79
CA ASP A 327 23.60 -3.21 0.07
C ASP A 327 24.52 -3.90 -0.95
N GLY A 328 24.34 -3.54 -2.21
CA GLY A 328 25.15 -3.96 -3.35
C GLY A 328 26.12 -2.86 -3.80
N LYS A 329 26.90 -3.17 -4.84
CA LYS A 329 27.76 -2.17 -5.49
C LYS A 329 26.90 -1.21 -6.34
N PRO A 330 27.20 0.09 -6.36
CA PRO A 330 26.59 1.02 -7.30
C PRO A 330 26.67 0.52 -8.74
N GLN A 331 25.61 0.73 -9.52
CA GLN A 331 25.53 0.27 -10.91
C GLN A 331 25.29 1.44 -11.87
N LYS A 332 25.80 1.27 -13.09
CA LYS A 332 25.41 2.05 -14.28
C LYS A 332 24.22 1.36 -14.93
N LEU A 333 23.19 2.12 -15.29
CA LEU A 333 22.05 1.66 -16.07
C LEU A 333 21.88 2.60 -17.28
N VAL A 334 21.40 2.05 -18.39
CA VAL A 334 21.05 2.82 -19.59
C VAL A 334 19.59 2.54 -19.88
N ARG A 335 18.78 3.61 -19.98
CA ARG A 335 17.37 3.56 -20.34
C ARG A 335 17.20 4.07 -21.76
N ASP A 336 16.41 3.37 -22.54
CA ASP A 336 15.92 3.82 -23.85
C ASP A 336 14.39 3.71 -23.89
N GLU A 337 13.77 4.06 -25.01
CA GLU A 337 12.32 4.16 -25.15
C GLU A 337 11.61 2.78 -25.23
N ARG A 338 12.34 1.67 -25.36
CA ARG A 338 11.76 0.35 -25.65
C ARG A 338 11.03 -0.22 -24.43
N GLY A 339 9.72 -0.43 -24.60
CA GLY A 339 8.85 -0.96 -23.54
C GLY A 339 8.57 0.04 -22.41
N LEU A 340 8.97 1.31 -22.56
CA LEU A 340 8.76 2.35 -21.57
C LEU A 340 7.31 2.85 -21.61
N VAL A 341 6.62 2.75 -20.48
CA VAL A 341 5.25 3.22 -20.26
C VAL A 341 5.30 4.44 -19.35
N LEU A 342 5.04 5.61 -19.91
CA LEU A 342 5.05 6.88 -19.20
C LEU A 342 3.69 7.12 -18.53
N LEU A 343 3.72 7.46 -17.24
CA LEU A 343 2.53 7.52 -16.38
C LEU A 343 2.44 8.91 -15.71
N PRO A 344 1.27 9.31 -15.18
CA PRO A 344 1.13 10.58 -14.46
C PRO A 344 1.95 10.60 -13.15
N LYS A 345 1.98 11.75 -12.47
CA LYS A 345 2.67 11.95 -11.16
C LYS A 345 4.17 11.60 -11.18
N GLN A 346 4.84 11.83 -12.31
CA GLN A 346 6.28 11.58 -12.50
C GLN A 346 6.68 10.09 -12.37
N LEU A 347 5.80 9.19 -12.81
CA LEU A 347 6.00 7.74 -12.74
C LEU A 347 6.25 7.12 -14.11
N TRP A 348 6.88 5.95 -14.12
CA TRP A 348 6.94 5.05 -15.29
C TRP A 348 6.97 3.59 -14.85
N CYS A 349 6.74 2.71 -15.82
CA CYS A 349 7.20 1.33 -15.74
C CYS A 349 7.73 0.86 -17.09
N SER A 350 8.47 -0.24 -17.12
CA SER A 350 8.77 -0.95 -18.35
C SER A 350 8.76 -2.47 -18.17
N LEU A 351 8.66 -3.17 -19.29
CA LEU A 351 8.96 -4.60 -19.41
C LEU A 351 9.96 -4.73 -20.56
N MET A 352 11.15 -5.24 -20.25
CA MET A 352 12.23 -5.48 -21.21
C MET A 352 12.56 -6.96 -21.25
N GLU A 353 12.77 -7.51 -22.45
CA GLU A 353 13.39 -8.82 -22.62
C GLU A 353 14.82 -8.64 -23.13
N THR A 354 15.78 -9.38 -22.56
CA THR A 354 17.18 -9.35 -22.99
C THR A 354 17.79 -10.73 -22.81
N ASN A 355 18.30 -11.32 -23.90
CA ASN A 355 18.82 -12.69 -23.93
C ASN A 355 17.82 -13.74 -23.39
N GLY A 356 16.51 -13.50 -23.52
CA GLY A 356 15.44 -14.36 -22.98
C GLY A 356 15.21 -14.23 -21.47
N GLU A 357 15.89 -13.31 -20.77
CA GLU A 357 15.54 -12.93 -19.41
C GLU A 357 14.61 -11.71 -19.43
N THR A 358 13.59 -11.71 -18.57
CA THR A 358 12.63 -10.59 -18.47
C THR A 358 13.02 -9.69 -17.30
N CYS A 359 13.09 -8.39 -17.56
CA CYS A 359 13.26 -7.34 -16.57
C CYS A 359 11.96 -6.54 -16.47
N LEU A 360 11.35 -6.52 -15.29
CA LEU A 360 10.28 -5.60 -14.94
C LEU A 360 10.88 -4.43 -14.17
N GLU A 361 10.61 -3.20 -14.58
CA GLU A 361 11.06 -2.00 -13.89
C GLU A 361 9.87 -1.07 -13.60
N VAL A 362 9.88 -0.43 -12.43
CA VAL A 362 9.09 0.76 -12.15
C VAL A 362 9.98 1.89 -11.64
N GLY A 363 9.54 3.14 -11.81
CA GLY A 363 10.26 4.29 -11.30
C GLY A 363 9.40 5.49 -10.94
N TRP A 364 9.97 6.34 -10.09
CA TRP A 364 9.43 7.62 -9.65
C TRP A 364 10.54 8.68 -9.73
N LEU A 365 10.36 9.68 -10.60
CA LEU A 365 11.25 10.82 -10.75
C LEU A 365 10.86 11.85 -9.69
N LEU A 366 11.77 12.09 -8.73
CA LEU A 366 11.52 12.98 -7.59
C LEU A 366 11.70 14.44 -8.03
N GLU A 367 12.79 14.68 -8.75
CA GLU A 367 13.12 15.94 -9.42
C GLU A 367 13.98 15.63 -10.65
N LYS A 368 14.28 16.62 -11.50
CA LYS A 368 14.93 16.37 -12.80
C LYS A 368 16.30 15.72 -12.62
N GLY A 369 16.42 14.48 -13.08
CA GLY A 369 17.64 13.69 -12.98
C GLY A 369 17.86 12.97 -11.64
N HIS A 370 16.87 12.91 -10.75
CA HIS A 370 16.92 12.15 -9.49
C HIS A 370 15.69 11.25 -9.34
N ALA A 371 15.90 9.94 -9.20
CA ALA A 371 14.84 8.93 -9.22
C ALA A 371 14.99 7.88 -8.11
N ILE A 372 13.86 7.30 -7.68
CA ILE A 372 13.82 5.94 -7.13
C ILE A 372 13.36 5.00 -8.23
N THR A 373 14.03 3.87 -8.40
CA THR A 373 13.54 2.75 -9.23
C THR A 373 13.54 1.43 -8.48
N SER A 374 12.72 0.50 -8.95
CA SER A 374 12.69 -0.88 -8.48
C SER A 374 12.54 -1.84 -9.63
N ILE A 375 13.27 -2.95 -9.55
CA ILE A 375 13.46 -3.91 -10.64
C ILE A 375 13.18 -5.32 -10.14
N CYS A 376 12.47 -6.13 -10.93
CA CYS A 376 12.39 -7.59 -10.77
C CYS A 376 12.95 -8.29 -12.01
N SER A 377 13.99 -9.08 -11.81
CA SER A 377 14.68 -9.83 -12.87
C SER A 377 14.22 -11.29 -12.86
N PHE A 378 13.78 -11.82 -14.00
CA PHE A 378 13.29 -13.19 -14.18
C PHE A 378 14.15 -13.97 -15.18
N SER A 379 14.35 -15.26 -14.94
CA SER A 379 15.03 -16.15 -15.89
C SER A 379 14.12 -16.52 -17.07
N ARG A 380 14.71 -17.16 -18.10
CA ARG A 380 13.98 -17.80 -19.22
C ARG A 380 12.83 -18.72 -18.78
N ASP A 381 12.97 -19.35 -17.62
CA ASP A 381 11.94 -20.22 -17.03
C ASP A 381 10.79 -19.44 -16.33
N GLN A 382 10.72 -18.11 -16.51
CA GLN A 382 9.87 -17.17 -15.76
C GLN A 382 10.04 -17.24 -14.22
N LYS A 383 11.19 -17.74 -13.73
CA LYS A 383 11.49 -17.80 -12.29
C LYS A 383 12.18 -16.51 -11.85
N LEU A 384 11.71 -15.91 -10.75
CA LEU A 384 12.34 -14.74 -10.16
C LEU A 384 13.80 -15.04 -9.79
N LYS A 385 14.72 -14.20 -10.27
CA LYS A 385 16.16 -14.26 -9.96
C LYS A 385 16.55 -13.28 -8.87
N GLU A 386 16.10 -12.04 -8.99
CA GLU A 386 16.53 -10.93 -8.17
C GLU A 386 15.43 -9.86 -8.08
N ILE A 387 15.30 -9.24 -6.92
CA ILE A 387 14.59 -7.98 -6.74
C ILE A 387 15.61 -6.93 -6.33
N ALA A 388 15.55 -5.75 -6.92
CA ALA A 388 16.39 -4.61 -6.57
C ALA A 388 15.58 -3.32 -6.37
N MET A 389 16.16 -2.40 -5.59
CA MET A 389 15.77 -0.99 -5.53
C MET A 389 17.01 -0.10 -5.63
N ARG A 390 16.83 1.11 -6.16
CA ARG A 390 17.92 2.03 -6.47
C ARG A 390 17.50 3.47 -6.19
N GLN A 391 18.43 4.30 -5.75
CA GLN A 391 18.33 5.75 -5.81
C GLN A 391 19.34 6.22 -6.84
N GLU A 392 18.87 6.80 -7.94
CA GLU A 392 19.64 7.00 -9.16
C GLU A 392 19.71 8.47 -9.57
N THR A 393 20.89 8.89 -10.02
CA THR A 393 21.16 10.20 -10.62
C THR A 393 21.46 10.04 -12.11
N ALA A 394 20.83 10.87 -12.94
CA ALA A 394 21.09 10.92 -14.37
C ALA A 394 22.46 11.54 -14.67
N ASN A 395 23.23 10.92 -15.57
CA ASN A 395 24.48 11.49 -16.07
C ASN A 395 24.23 12.31 -17.34
N PHE A 396 23.98 13.61 -17.17
CA PHE A 396 23.70 14.53 -18.28
C PHE A 396 24.88 14.72 -19.24
N ASP A 397 26.12 14.48 -18.79
CA ASP A 397 27.34 14.64 -19.61
C ASP A 397 27.53 13.52 -20.66
N GLU A 398 26.83 12.37 -20.49
CA GLU A 398 26.83 11.26 -21.47
C GLU A 398 25.58 11.28 -22.40
N MET A 399 24.86 12.40 -22.49
CA MET A 399 23.63 12.54 -23.31
C MET A 399 23.84 13.15 -24.71
N GLN A 400 25.08 13.34 -25.18
CA GLN A 400 25.36 13.75 -26.57
C GLN A 400 25.70 12.54 -27.47
N PRO A 401 25.23 12.52 -28.73
CA PRO A 401 25.40 11.40 -29.67
C PRO A 401 26.76 11.37 -30.38
#